data_AF-A0A137QZV1-F1
#
_entry.id   AF-A0A137QZV1-F1
#
_cell.length_a   1.000
_cell.length_b   1.000
_cell.length_c   1.000
_cell.angle_alpha   90.00
_cell.angle_beta   90.00
_cell.angle_gamma   90.00
#
_symmetry.space_group_name_H-M   'P 1'
#
loop_
_entity.id
_entity.type
_entity.pdbx_description
1 polymer ?
#
loop_
_entity_poly.entity_id
_entity_poly.type
_entity_poly.pdbx_seq_one_letter_code
_entity_poly.pdbx_strand_id
1 'polypeptide(L)'
;RKIHPTFHMSVLRPYNTSNNALFPERNKPEPYDFGIHNEHEWFIDKLIGHRFAGHNNKNLEFEVHWSTGDTTWEPYQACKDLTALDRYMELRGVSKIAQLPQIRS
;
A
#
# COMPACT_ATOMS: atom_id res chain seq x y z
N ARG A 1 -31.98 12.63 8.52
CA ARG A 1 -31.27 13.67 7.71
C ARG A 1 -32.15 14.03 6.52
N LYS A 2 -32.58 15.28 6.37
CA LYS A 2 -33.28 15.77 5.18
C LYS A 2 -32.27 16.54 4.33
N ILE A 3 -31.98 16.06 3.13
CA ILE A 3 -31.21 16.83 2.13
C ILE A 3 -32.25 17.65 1.38
N HIS A 4 -32.14 18.97 1.44
CA HIS A 4 -33.04 19.87 0.71
C HIS A 4 -32.51 20.05 -0.72
N PRO A 5 -33.25 19.63 -1.76
CA PRO A 5 -32.84 19.81 -3.15
C PRO A 5 -33.17 21.25 -3.59
N THR A 6 -32.61 22.24 -2.90
CA THR A 6 -32.89 23.65 -3.19
C THR A 6 -31.73 24.22 -4.01
N PHE A 7 -32.00 24.45 -5.28
CA PHE A 7 -31.07 25.10 -6.20
C PHE A 7 -31.26 26.62 -6.14
N HIS A 8 -30.25 27.35 -5.67
CA HIS A 8 -30.32 28.80 -5.56
C HIS A 8 -29.86 29.47 -6.86
N MET A 9 -30.83 29.77 -7.73
CA MET A 9 -30.59 30.47 -9.01
C MET A 9 -29.89 31.82 -8.85
N SER A 10 -30.02 32.48 -7.69
CA SER A 10 -29.37 33.76 -7.40
C SER A 10 -27.83 33.70 -7.33
N VAL A 11 -27.24 32.50 -7.24
CA VAL A 11 -25.79 32.31 -7.21
C VAL A 11 -25.23 32.06 -8.62
N LEU A 12 -26.10 31.88 -9.62
CA LEU A 12 -25.66 31.66 -10.99
C LEU A 12 -24.99 32.90 -11.57
N ARG A 13 -23.88 32.67 -12.27
CA ARG A 13 -23.19 33.71 -13.04
C ARG A 13 -23.46 33.47 -14.54
N PRO A 14 -23.56 34.53 -15.35
CA PRO A 14 -23.66 34.39 -16.79
C PRO A 14 -22.49 33.57 -17.35
N TYR A 15 -22.79 32.64 -18.25
CA TYR A 15 -21.77 31.91 -18.98
C TYR A 15 -20.97 32.89 -19.83
N ASN A 16 -19.65 32.90 -19.64
CA ASN A 16 -18.72 33.66 -20.45
C ASN A 16 -17.93 32.66 -21.29
N THR A 17 -17.94 32.84 -22.61
CA THR A 17 -17.16 32.01 -23.53
C THR A 17 -15.67 32.12 -23.20
N SER A 18 -14.98 30.97 -23.17
CA SER A 18 -13.54 30.93 -22.97
C SER A 18 -12.81 31.70 -24.07
N ASN A 19 -11.90 32.60 -23.69
CA ASN A 19 -11.08 33.34 -24.66
C ASN A 19 -9.88 32.49 -25.09
N ASN A 20 -9.93 31.96 -26.31
CA ASN A 20 -8.87 31.08 -26.86
C ASN A 20 -7.53 31.80 -27.08
N ALA A 21 -7.50 33.14 -27.16
CA ALA A 21 -6.25 33.90 -27.24
C ALA A 21 -5.55 34.01 -25.87
N LEU A 22 -6.32 34.01 -24.77
CA LEU A 22 -5.78 34.02 -23.41
C LEU A 22 -5.49 32.62 -22.87
N PHE A 23 -6.19 31.60 -23.39
CA PHE A 23 -6.02 30.21 -23.00
C PHE A 23 -5.83 29.29 -24.23
N PRO A 24 -4.77 29.49 -25.02
CA PRO A 24 -4.40 28.53 -26.05
C PRO A 24 -4.11 27.17 -25.39
N GLU A 25 -4.38 26.07 -26.11
CA GLU A 25 -4.05 24.69 -25.69
C GLU A 25 -4.91 24.04 -24.58
N ARG A 26 -6.20 24.38 -24.48
CA ARG A 26 -7.20 23.57 -23.73
C ARG A 26 -7.54 22.21 -24.40
N ASN A 27 -6.61 21.63 -25.16
CA ASN A 27 -6.74 20.22 -25.50
C ASN A 27 -6.68 19.46 -24.18
N LYS A 28 -7.61 18.52 -23.95
CA LYS A 28 -7.48 17.64 -22.77
C LYS A 28 -6.07 17.06 -22.84
N PRO A 29 -5.24 17.19 -21.79
CA PRO A 29 -4.01 16.42 -21.77
C PRO A 29 -4.40 14.97 -22.05
N GLU A 30 -3.58 14.25 -22.82
CA GLU A 30 -3.76 12.81 -22.89
C GLU A 30 -3.97 12.29 -21.46
N PRO A 31 -4.90 11.35 -21.23
CA PRO A 31 -5.02 10.73 -19.93
C PRO A 31 -3.63 10.33 -19.49
N TYR A 32 -3.18 10.87 -18.35
CA TYR A 32 -1.86 10.58 -17.81
C TYR A 32 -1.72 9.06 -17.75
N ASP A 33 -0.91 8.48 -18.64
CA ASP A 33 -0.65 7.06 -18.65
C ASP A 33 0.22 6.80 -17.43
N PHE A 34 -0.38 6.26 -16.38
CA PHE A 34 0.34 5.90 -15.17
C PHE A 34 1.40 4.83 -15.44
N GLY A 35 1.42 4.20 -16.62
CA GLY A 35 2.19 3.00 -16.88
C GLY A 35 1.65 1.92 -15.96
N ILE A 36 1.05 0.86 -16.51
CA ILE A 36 0.74 -0.29 -15.66
C ILE A 36 2.08 -0.94 -15.28
N HIS A 37 2.69 -0.47 -14.21
CA HIS A 37 3.27 -1.38 -13.24
C HIS A 37 2.21 -1.49 -12.14
N ASN A 38 1.34 -2.49 -12.28
CA ASN A 38 0.40 -2.93 -11.24
C ASN A 38 1.15 -3.60 -10.07
N GLU A 39 2.36 -3.11 -9.82
CA GLU A 39 3.29 -3.48 -8.79
C GLU A 39 3.27 -2.26 -7.90
N HIS A 40 2.19 -2.10 -7.15
CA HIS A 40 2.30 -1.49 -5.83
C HIS A 40 3.15 -2.42 -4.96
N GLU A 41 4.39 -2.65 -5.38
CA GLU A 41 5.50 -3.19 -4.65
C GLU A 41 5.86 -2.06 -3.68
N TRP A 42 5.04 -1.93 -2.63
CA TRP A 42 5.48 -1.20 -1.45
C TRP A 42 6.81 -1.83 -1.08
N PHE A 43 7.91 -1.12 -1.30
CA PHE A 43 9.25 -1.65 -1.08
C PHE A 43 9.33 -2.08 0.39
N ILE A 44 9.20 -3.38 0.61
CA ILE A 44 9.47 -3.99 1.91
C ILE A 44 10.98 -3.91 2.04
N ASP A 45 11.41 -3.13 3.04
CA ASP A 45 12.83 -2.90 3.26
C ASP A 45 13.47 -4.19 3.77
N LYS A 46 12.87 -4.77 4.82
CA LYS A 46 13.35 -6.02 5.45
C LYS A 46 12.32 -6.61 6.42
N LEU A 47 12.41 -7.92 6.62
CA LEU A 47 11.82 -8.56 7.79
C LEU A 47 12.80 -8.42 8.96
N ILE A 48 12.35 -7.91 10.10
CA ILE A 48 13.21 -7.68 11.27
C ILE A 48 12.95 -8.68 12.39
N GLY A 49 11.76 -9.29 12.40
CA GLY A 49 11.30 -10.16 13.47
C GLY A 49 10.30 -11.21 12.99
N HIS A 50 10.05 -12.20 13.83
CA HIS A 50 8.94 -13.13 13.66
C HIS A 50 8.38 -13.52 15.03
N ARG A 51 7.11 -13.89 15.08
CA ARG A 51 6.45 -14.41 16.27
C ARG A 51 5.43 -15.46 15.89
N PHE A 52 5.16 -16.37 16.83
CA PHE A 52 4.06 -17.31 16.72
C PHE A 52 2.89 -16.78 17.55
N ALA A 53 1.81 -16.40 16.87
CA ALA A 53 0.59 -15.90 17.48
C ALA A 53 -0.46 -17.01 17.68
N GLY A 54 -1.33 -16.81 18.67
CA GLY A 54 -2.48 -17.66 18.96
C GLY A 54 -2.20 -18.83 19.90
N HIS A 55 -3.28 -19.44 20.40
CA HIS A 55 -3.27 -20.41 21.49
C HIS A 55 -2.54 -21.74 21.19
N ASN A 56 -2.19 -21.97 19.91
CA ASN A 56 -1.55 -23.20 19.41
C ASN A 56 -0.25 -22.94 18.64
N ASN A 57 0.32 -21.73 18.69
CA ASN A 57 1.53 -21.35 17.91
C ASN A 57 1.43 -21.63 16.41
N LYS A 58 0.22 -21.62 15.84
CA LYS A 58 -0.01 -21.98 14.42
C LYS A 58 0.10 -20.78 13.49
N ASN A 59 -0.05 -19.56 13.99
CA ASN A 59 -0.04 -18.37 13.16
C ASN A 59 1.34 -17.73 13.23
N LEU A 60 2.18 -17.99 12.23
CA LEU A 60 3.46 -17.32 12.07
C LEU A 60 3.21 -15.92 11.48
N GLU A 61 3.68 -14.91 12.19
CA GLU A 61 3.67 -13.52 11.76
C GLU A 61 5.11 -13.00 11.67
N PHE A 62 5.36 -12.12 10.72
CA PHE A 62 6.62 -11.43 10.53
C PHE A 62 6.47 -9.95 10.82
N GLU A 63 7.49 -9.38 11.42
CA GLU A 63 7.61 -7.94 11.61
C GLU A 63 8.24 -7.34 10.36
N VAL A 64 7.42 -6.63 9.60
CA VAL A 64 7.77 -6.03 8.31
C VAL A 64 8.15 -4.58 8.55
N HIS A 65 9.39 -4.21 8.19
CA HIS A 65 9.81 -2.82 8.13
C HIS A 65 9.59 -2.29 6.71
N TRP A 66 8.73 -1.28 6.58
CA TRP A 66 8.37 -0.67 5.31
C TRP A 66 9.35 0.44 4.94
N SER A 67 9.54 0.68 3.64
CA SER A 67 10.33 1.82 3.15
C SER A 67 9.81 3.19 3.61
N THR A 68 8.54 3.29 4.00
CA THR A 68 7.95 4.50 4.59
C THR A 68 8.39 4.75 6.03
N GLY A 69 9.08 3.80 6.67
CA GLY A 69 9.52 3.83 8.06
C GLY A 69 8.52 3.23 9.04
N ASP A 70 7.34 2.80 8.58
CA ASP A 70 6.38 2.09 9.42
C ASP A 70 6.83 0.65 9.68
N THR A 71 6.31 0.06 10.75
CA THR A 71 6.52 -1.36 11.06
C THR A 71 5.18 -2.01 11.40
N THR A 72 4.87 -3.12 10.71
CA THR A 72 3.63 -3.88 10.93
C THR A 72 3.91 -5.37 11.13
N TRP A 73 2.96 -6.07 11.74
CA TRP A 73 2.98 -7.53 11.86
C TRP A 73 2.11 -8.14 10.76
N GLU A 74 2.73 -8.85 9.83
CA GLU A 74 2.05 -9.46 8.69
C GLU A 74 2.06 -10.99 8.78
N PRO A 75 0.99 -11.67 8.37
CA PRO A 75 0.94 -13.13 8.39
C PRO A 75 1.92 -13.72 7.37
N TYR A 76 2.45 -14.92 7.64
CA TYR A 76 3.33 -15.65 6.73
C TYR A 76 2.78 -15.72 5.29
N GLN A 77 1.47 -15.88 5.12
CA GLN A 77 0.86 -15.96 3.79
C GLN A 77 1.06 -14.69 2.95
N ALA A 78 1.17 -13.52 3.57
CA ALA A 78 1.46 -12.26 2.90
C ALA A 78 2.97 -12.12 2.58
N CYS A 79 3.83 -12.78 3.36
CA CYS A 79 5.28 -12.68 3.23
C CYS A 79 5.94 -13.81 2.42
N LYS A 80 5.22 -14.89 2.12
CA LYS A 80 5.79 -16.15 1.60
C LYS A 80 6.50 -16.02 0.24
N ASP A 81 6.10 -15.04 -0.57
CA ASP A 81 6.65 -14.83 -1.92
C ASP A 81 7.64 -13.64 -1.95
N LEU A 82 8.01 -13.09 -0.79
CA LEU A 82 8.92 -11.96 -0.69
C LEU A 82 10.38 -12.41 -0.68
N THR A 83 11.22 -11.75 -1.48
CA THR A 83 12.69 -11.91 -1.39
C THR A 83 13.24 -11.51 -0.01
N ALA A 84 12.53 -10.64 0.71
CA ALA A 84 12.87 -10.27 2.09
C ALA A 84 12.77 -11.46 3.05
N LEU A 85 11.90 -12.43 2.78
CA LEU A 85 11.79 -13.65 3.57
C LEU A 85 13.00 -14.56 3.35
N ASP A 86 13.43 -14.75 2.10
CA ASP A 86 14.61 -15.58 1.78
C ASP A 86 15.85 -15.05 2.52
N ARG A 87 16.10 -13.74 2.42
CA ARG A 87 17.20 -13.06 3.14
C ARG A 87 17.09 -13.23 4.66
N TYR A 88 15.88 -13.14 5.19
CA TYR A 88 15.64 -13.33 6.62
C TYR A 88 16.01 -14.75 7.08
N MET A 89 15.61 -15.76 6.31
CA MET A 89 15.92 -17.16 6.57
C MET A 89 17.42 -17.45 6.49
N GLU A 90 18.09 -16.90 5.48
CA GLU A 90 19.55 -16.99 5.31
C GLU A 90 20.28 -16.40 6.52
N LEU A 91 19.89 -15.20 6.97
CA LEU A 91 20.46 -14.54 8.17
C LEU A 91 20.23 -15.34 9.45
N ARG A 92 19.17 -16.15 9.50
CA ARG A 92 18.85 -17.05 10.62
C ARG A 92 19.47 -18.45 10.46
N GLY A 93 20.12 -18.74 9.33
CA GLY A 93 20.70 -20.05 9.06
C GLY A 93 19.67 -21.18 8.93
N VAL A 94 18.43 -20.86 8.56
CA VAL A 94 17.34 -21.83 8.42
C VAL A 94 16.88 -21.93 6.98
N SER A 95 16.39 -23.10 6.58
CA SER A 95 15.87 -23.35 5.22
C SER A 95 14.34 -23.48 5.18
N LYS A 96 13.71 -23.72 6.34
CA LYS A 96 12.27 -23.92 6.47
C LYS A 96 11.73 -23.10 7.63
N ILE A 97 10.53 -22.54 7.46
CA ILE A 97 9.80 -21.81 8.52
C ILE A 97 9.66 -22.63 9.82
N ALA A 98 9.55 -23.95 9.74
CA ALA A 98 9.41 -24.82 10.91
C ALA A 98 10.68 -24.88 11.79
N GLN A 99 11.82 -24.42 11.28
CA GLN A 99 13.09 -24.37 12.01
C GLN A 99 13.29 -23.04 12.74
N LEU A 100 12.40 -22.07 12.53
CA LEU A 100 12.47 -20.79 13.22
C LEU A 100 12.26 -21.00 14.73
N PRO A 101 13.10 -20.40 15.59
CA PRO A 101 12.97 -20.54 17.03
C PRO A 101 11.65 -19.93 17.50
N GLN A 102 10.91 -20.65 18.34
CA GLN A 102 9.75 -20.07 18.99
C GLN A 102 10.19 -19.12 20.10
N ILE A 103 10.38 -17.85 19.74
CA ILE A 103 10.68 -16.80 20.70
C ILE A 103 9.34 -16.43 21.36
N ARG A 104 9.14 -16.92 22.60
CA ARG A 104 8.05 -16.43 23.45
C ARG A 104 8.44 -15.03 23.92
N SER A 105 7.67 -14.03 23.49
CA SER A 105 7.78 -12.68 24.04
C SER A 105 7.13 -12.59 25.41
#